data_AF-A0A2Z6UJ44-F1
#
_entry.id   AF-A0A2Z6UJ44-F1
#
_cell.length_a   1.000
_cell.length_b   1.000
_cell.length_c   1.000
_cell.angle_alpha   90.00
_cell.angle_beta   90.00
_cell.angle_gamma   90.00
#
_symmetry.space_group_name_H-M   'P 1'
#
loop_
_entity.id
_entity.type
_entity.pdbx_description
1 polymer ?
#
loop_
_entity_poly.entity_id
_entity_poly.type
_entity_poly.pdbx_seq_one_letter_code
_entity_poly.pdbx_strand_id
1 'polypeptide(L)'
;MKAVSDIDDNRYFKVSAKRKLPAEQKSHINLSQVITFAIATIVILLAMASFITDMNLADILTWVEAYFGVSFTLIYFVLMGVGAISFVRIHHDIKPEFWYEVGQQAGNGISTLALTFTLLGISLGIGTLSGQALTPETVEPLIGELTAQFSLAFMTTVVGLPSATLVRASISIKFAARVSQQEAESTIFINGENK
;
A
#
# COMPACT_ATOMS: atom_id res chain seq x y z
N MET A 1 -14.35 -51.27 25.60
CA MET A 1 -13.97 -50.34 26.68
C MET A 1 -12.44 -50.21 26.62
N LYS A 2 -11.93 -48.99 26.35
CA LYS A 2 -10.55 -48.58 25.95
C LYS A 2 -10.08 -49.13 24.58
N ALA A 3 -9.48 -48.37 23.66
CA ALA A 3 -8.77 -47.08 23.69
C ALA A 3 -9.24 -46.20 22.50
N VAL A 4 -9.58 -44.90 22.63
CA VAL A 4 -8.70 -43.73 22.90
C VAL A 4 -7.63 -43.62 21.80
N SER A 5 -8.00 -43.02 20.67
CA SER A 5 -7.54 -41.69 20.23
C SER A 5 -6.05 -41.65 19.92
N ASP A 6 -5.71 -42.01 18.69
CA ASP A 6 -4.38 -41.78 18.13
C ASP A 6 -4.54 -40.96 16.85
N ILE A 7 -4.79 -39.66 17.05
CA ILE A 7 -4.60 -38.64 16.02
C ILE A 7 -3.24 -38.04 16.35
N ASP A 8 -2.24 -38.49 15.60
CA ASP A 8 -0.84 -38.05 15.61
C ASP A 8 -0.75 -36.59 15.15
N ASP A 9 -1.09 -35.68 16.06
CA ASP A 9 -0.93 -34.22 15.96
C ASP A 9 0.42 -33.81 16.55
N ASN A 10 1.54 -34.24 15.95
CA ASN A 10 2.86 -33.75 16.38
C ASN A 10 4.00 -33.91 15.36
N ARG A 11 3.79 -33.61 14.07
CA ARG A 11 4.86 -33.73 13.05
C ARG A 11 5.22 -32.48 12.25
N TYR A 12 4.84 -31.29 12.70
CA TYR A 12 5.31 -30.04 12.04
C TYR A 12 5.83 -28.95 12.97
N PHE A 13 6.00 -29.20 14.28
CA PHE A 13 6.54 -28.19 15.19
C PHE A 13 7.89 -28.62 15.76
N LYS A 14 8.93 -27.83 15.40
CA LYS A 14 10.32 -27.81 15.88
C LYS A 14 11.36 -28.51 14.98
N VAL A 15 11.72 -27.79 13.92
CA VAL A 15 13.14 -27.69 13.54
C VAL A 15 13.56 -26.23 13.70
N SER A 16 13.68 -25.79 14.96
CA SER A 16 14.47 -24.61 15.30
C SER A 16 15.93 -25.04 15.33
N ALA A 17 16.48 -25.33 14.16
CA ALA A 17 17.91 -25.48 13.99
C ALA A 17 18.52 -24.09 14.13
N LYS A 18 19.20 -23.90 15.26
CA LYS A 18 19.98 -22.73 15.65
C LYS A 18 21.04 -22.45 14.58
N ARG A 19 20.66 -21.76 13.51
CA ARG A 19 21.56 -21.33 12.43
C ARG A 19 22.53 -20.32 13.06
N LYS A 20 23.79 -20.70 13.26
CA LYS A 20 24.87 -19.72 13.42
C LYS A 20 24.93 -18.94 12.12
N LEU A 21 24.32 -17.77 12.15
CA LEU A 21 24.41 -16.78 11.08
C LEU A 21 25.90 -16.46 10.86
N PRO A 22 26.46 -16.57 9.64
CA PRO A 22 27.77 -16.00 9.38
C PRO A 22 27.73 -14.52 9.75
N ALA A 23 28.74 -14.12 10.52
CA ALA A 23 28.88 -12.76 11.02
C ALA A 23 28.88 -11.78 9.84
N GLU A 24 28.02 -10.78 9.99
CA GLU A 24 28.20 -9.45 9.41
C GLU A 24 28.34 -9.36 7.87
N GLN A 25 27.21 -9.55 7.19
CA GLN A 25 26.92 -8.68 6.05
C GLN A 25 25.55 -8.03 6.24
N LYS A 26 25.45 -7.21 7.29
CA LYS A 26 24.45 -6.14 7.34
C LYS A 26 24.80 -5.21 6.18
N SER A 27 24.21 -5.41 5.01
CA SER A 27 24.03 -4.26 4.14
C SER A 27 23.09 -3.34 4.92
N HIS A 28 23.68 -2.32 5.52
CA HIS A 28 22.90 -1.21 6.04
C HIS A 28 22.19 -0.65 4.82
N ILE A 29 20.94 -1.07 4.58
CA ILE A 29 20.05 -0.30 3.73
C ILE A 29 19.98 1.03 4.45
N ASN A 30 20.77 1.97 3.94
CA ASN A 30 20.78 3.31 4.47
C ASN A 30 19.36 3.79 4.23
N LEU A 31 18.59 3.98 5.30
CA LEU A 31 17.24 4.53 5.22
C LEU A 31 17.26 5.81 4.37
N SER A 32 18.36 6.57 4.45
CA SER A 32 18.69 7.67 3.55
C SER A 32 18.62 7.31 2.06
N GLN A 33 19.20 6.19 1.61
CA GLN A 33 19.19 5.80 0.19
C GLN A 33 17.79 5.46 -0.30
N VAL A 34 16.98 4.73 0.48
CA VAL A 34 15.59 4.42 0.12
C VAL A 34 14.76 5.71 0.03
N ILE A 35 14.94 6.61 1.00
CA ILE A 35 14.28 7.92 1.00
C ILE A 35 14.73 8.74 -0.22
N THR A 36 16.02 8.77 -0.54
CA THR A 36 16.54 9.49 -1.72
C THR A 36 15.98 8.93 -3.02
N PHE A 37 15.93 7.62 -3.19
CA PHE A 37 15.32 7.00 -4.37
C PHE A 37 13.81 7.27 -4.45
N ALA A 38 13.11 7.23 -3.32
CA ALA A 38 11.69 7.56 -3.27
C ALA A 38 11.44 9.03 -3.65
N ILE A 39 12.20 9.97 -3.09
CA ILE A 39 12.11 11.40 -3.42
C ILE A 39 12.44 11.64 -4.89
N ALA A 40 13.52 11.05 -5.41
CA ALA A 40 13.89 11.19 -6.82
C ALA A 40 12.79 10.68 -7.76
N THR A 41 12.20 9.53 -7.43
CA THR A 41 11.08 8.97 -8.20
C THR A 41 9.87 9.91 -8.18
N ILE A 42 9.53 10.45 -7.00
CA ILE A 42 8.44 11.43 -6.84
C ILE A 42 8.71 12.67 -7.69
N VAL A 43 9.91 13.25 -7.62
CA VAL A 43 10.29 14.45 -8.39
C VAL A 43 10.20 14.19 -9.89
N ILE A 44 10.66 13.03 -10.38
CA ILE A 44 10.58 12.66 -11.80
C ILE A 44 9.12 12.53 -12.24
N LEU A 45 8.27 11.88 -11.44
CA LEU A 45 6.84 11.74 -11.75
C LEU A 45 6.13 13.11 -11.78
N LEU A 46 6.46 14.01 -10.86
CA LEU A 46 5.92 15.38 -10.84
C LEU A 46 6.40 16.19 -12.06
N ALA A 47 7.66 16.05 -12.46
CA ALA A 47 8.17 16.69 -13.67
C ALA A 47 7.49 16.16 -14.93
N MET A 48 7.29 14.84 -15.03
CA MET A 48 6.52 14.24 -16.12
C MET A 48 5.07 14.72 -16.15
N ALA A 49 4.41 14.80 -14.98
CA ALA A 49 3.05 15.31 -14.89
C ALA A 49 2.98 16.75 -15.39
N SER A 50 3.89 17.63 -14.92
CA SER A 50 3.99 19.02 -15.36
C SER A 50 4.24 19.15 -16.86
N PHE A 51 5.06 18.28 -17.45
CA PHE A 51 5.30 18.27 -18.89
C PHE A 51 4.07 17.82 -19.70
N ILE A 52 3.30 16.85 -19.21
CA ILE A 52 2.13 16.32 -19.94
C ILE A 52 0.92 17.24 -19.84
N THR A 53 0.74 17.91 -18.70
CA THR A 53 -0.42 18.76 -18.45
C THR A 53 -0.21 20.22 -18.84
N ASP A 54 1.01 20.61 -19.20
CA ASP A 54 1.43 22.01 -19.37
C ASP A 54 1.16 22.89 -18.12
N MET A 55 0.96 22.25 -16.95
CA MET A 55 0.69 22.94 -15.69
C MET A 55 1.99 23.15 -14.92
N ASN A 56 2.09 24.28 -14.22
CA ASN A 56 3.18 24.49 -13.29
C ASN A 56 3.00 23.58 -12.05
N LEU A 57 4.06 23.42 -11.25
CA LEU A 57 4.02 22.57 -10.05
C LEU A 57 2.96 23.02 -9.02
N ALA A 58 2.79 24.33 -8.83
CA ALA A 58 1.81 24.86 -7.89
C ALA A 58 0.37 24.55 -8.35
N ASP A 59 0.10 24.63 -9.66
CA ASP A 59 -1.19 24.32 -10.25
C ASP A 59 -1.53 22.83 -10.12
N ILE A 60 -0.52 21.95 -10.18
CA ILE A 60 -0.71 20.52 -9.92
C ILE A 60 -1.07 20.30 -8.46
N LEU A 61 -0.42 20.99 -7.53
CA LEU A 61 -0.70 20.85 -6.10
C LEU A 61 -2.10 21.37 -5.75
N THR A 62 -2.52 22.51 -6.31
CA THR A 62 -3.89 23.02 -6.14
C THR A 62 -4.92 22.10 -6.79
N TRP A 63 -4.60 21.48 -7.93
CA TRP A 63 -5.45 20.46 -8.54
C TRP A 63 -5.58 19.24 -7.63
N VAL A 64 -4.48 18.68 -7.12
CA VAL A 64 -4.54 17.54 -6.19
C VAL A 64 -5.35 17.90 -4.95
N GLU A 65 -5.16 19.10 -4.40
CA GLU A 65 -5.93 19.60 -3.26
C GLU A 65 -7.43 19.67 -3.58
N ALA A 66 -7.82 20.23 -4.73
CA ALA A 66 -9.21 20.37 -5.14
C ALA A 66 -9.91 19.01 -5.37
N TYR A 67 -9.19 18.04 -5.96
CA TYR A 67 -9.78 16.76 -6.37
C TYR A 67 -9.66 15.65 -5.33
N PHE A 68 -8.66 15.67 -4.45
CA PHE A 68 -8.45 14.61 -3.44
C PHE A 68 -8.64 15.11 -2.01
N GLY A 69 -8.45 16.40 -1.75
CA GLY A 69 -8.37 16.95 -0.41
C GLY A 69 -7.03 16.65 0.29
N VAL A 70 -6.60 17.59 1.13
CA VAL A 70 -5.28 17.53 1.80
C VAL A 70 -5.16 16.30 2.70
N SER A 71 -6.18 16.00 3.51
CA SER A 71 -6.16 14.92 4.49
C SER A 71 -6.04 13.53 3.84
N PHE A 72 -6.80 13.27 2.78
CA PHE A 72 -6.70 12.02 2.02
C PHE A 72 -5.30 11.87 1.45
N THR A 73 -4.82 12.91 0.77
CA THR A 73 -3.53 12.92 0.07
C THR A 73 -2.39 12.58 1.03
N LEU A 74 -2.34 13.22 2.20
CA LEU A 74 -1.29 13.01 3.19
C LEU A 74 -1.30 11.56 3.72
N ILE A 75 -2.45 11.07 4.19
CA ILE A 75 -2.57 9.72 4.75
C ILE A 75 -2.28 8.67 3.67
N TYR A 76 -2.75 8.90 2.45
CA TYR A 76 -2.51 8.04 1.30
C TYR A 76 -1.01 7.89 1.01
N PHE A 77 -0.26 8.99 0.95
CA PHE A 77 1.19 8.94 0.71
C PHE A 77 1.95 8.25 1.86
N VAL A 78 1.53 8.44 3.11
CA VAL A 78 2.10 7.72 4.25
C VAL A 78 1.90 6.21 4.09
N LEU A 79 0.68 5.76 3.77
CA LEU A 79 0.37 4.35 3.57
C LEU A 79 1.12 3.76 2.37
N MET A 80 1.20 4.50 1.25
CA MET A 80 2.01 4.13 0.10
C MET A 80 3.50 3.97 0.46
N GLY A 81 4.02 4.88 1.30
CA GLY A 81 5.38 4.79 1.83
C GLY A 81 5.60 3.53 2.67
N VAL A 82 4.67 3.19 3.56
CA VAL A 82 4.72 1.94 4.35
C VAL A 82 4.71 0.71 3.46
N GLY A 83 3.86 0.69 2.42
CA GLY A 83 3.82 -0.38 1.42
C GLY A 83 5.15 -0.52 0.67
N ALA A 84 5.74 0.60 0.23
CA ALA A 84 7.03 0.60 -0.46
C ALA A 84 8.19 0.12 0.43
N ILE A 85 8.24 0.56 1.69
CA ILE A 85 9.25 0.09 2.66
C ILE A 85 9.12 -1.42 2.89
N SER A 86 7.88 -1.91 3.04
CA SER A 86 7.60 -3.34 3.20
C SER A 86 8.06 -4.15 2.00
N PHE A 87 7.81 -3.65 0.79
CA PHE A 87 8.22 -4.28 -0.47
C PHE A 87 9.74 -4.42 -0.59
N VAL A 88 10.51 -3.43 -0.12
CA VAL A 88 11.98 -3.51 -0.11
C VAL A 88 12.46 -4.47 0.99
N ARG A 89 11.87 -4.42 2.19
CA ARG A 89 12.37 -5.17 3.35
C ARG A 89 12.11 -6.68 3.29
N ILE A 90 11.09 -7.16 2.57
CA ILE A 90 10.81 -8.60 2.42
C ILE A 90 12.02 -9.41 1.93
N HIS A 91 12.89 -8.83 1.09
CA HIS A 91 14.06 -9.55 0.58
C HIS A 91 15.24 -9.58 1.56
N HIS A 92 15.35 -8.56 2.42
CA HIS A 92 16.56 -8.30 3.21
C HIS A 92 16.42 -8.65 4.69
N ASP A 93 15.20 -8.66 5.22
CA ASP A 93 15.00 -8.87 6.64
C ASP A 93 14.93 -10.35 7.04
N ILE A 94 15.35 -10.62 8.27
CA ILE A 94 15.38 -11.95 8.88
C ILE A 94 13.95 -12.49 9.11
N LYS A 95 12.95 -11.60 9.19
CA LYS A 95 11.53 -11.91 9.41
C LYS A 95 10.67 -11.38 8.26
N PRO A 96 10.71 -12.01 7.08
CA PRO A 96 9.95 -11.55 5.91
C PRO A 96 8.43 -11.60 6.13
N GLU A 97 7.94 -12.46 7.03
CA GLU A 97 6.51 -12.58 7.36
C GLU A 97 5.97 -11.31 8.03
N PHE A 98 6.78 -10.67 8.88
CA PHE A 98 6.38 -9.40 9.50
C PHE A 98 6.18 -8.30 8.46
N TRP A 99 7.12 -8.16 7.53
CA TRP A 99 7.02 -7.15 6.47
C TRP A 99 5.95 -7.46 5.44
N TYR A 100 5.65 -8.74 5.22
CA TYR A 100 4.47 -9.15 4.46
C TYR A 100 3.20 -8.61 5.12
N GLU A 101 2.98 -8.88 6.42
CA GLU A 101 1.79 -8.39 7.14
C GLU A 101 1.70 -6.86 7.16
N VAL A 102 2.82 -6.15 7.36
CA VAL A 102 2.85 -4.67 7.29
C VAL A 102 2.42 -4.18 5.91
N GLY A 103 2.90 -4.79 4.83
CA GLY A 103 2.51 -4.46 3.47
C GLY A 103 1.03 -4.73 3.19
N GLN A 104 0.50 -5.86 3.67
CA GLN A 104 -0.93 -6.18 3.53
C GLN A 104 -1.82 -5.20 4.30
N GLN A 105 -1.41 -4.81 5.52
CA GLN A 105 -2.13 -3.82 6.31
C GLN A 105 -2.07 -2.42 5.69
N ALA A 106 -0.95 -2.04 5.06
CA ALA A 106 -0.87 -0.80 4.30
C ALA A 106 -1.90 -0.79 3.14
N GLY A 107 -1.98 -1.88 2.37
CA GLY A 107 -2.97 -2.01 1.30
C GLY A 107 -4.41 -1.99 1.80
N ASN A 108 -4.72 -2.68 2.90
CA ASN A 108 -6.03 -2.61 3.53
C ASN A 108 -6.34 -1.18 4.01
N GLY A 109 -5.38 -0.49 4.62
CA GLY A 109 -5.50 0.90 5.04
C GLY A 109 -5.82 1.83 3.87
N ILE A 110 -5.16 1.66 2.71
CA ILE A 110 -5.46 2.45 1.51
C ILE A 110 -6.89 2.20 1.04
N SER A 111 -7.33 0.93 1.02
CA SER A 111 -8.70 0.58 0.63
C SER A 111 -9.74 1.19 1.57
N THR A 112 -9.51 1.14 2.88
CA THR A 112 -10.40 1.74 3.88
C THR A 112 -10.42 3.26 3.73
N LEU A 113 -9.26 3.90 3.60
CA LEU A 113 -9.16 5.35 3.41
C LEU A 113 -9.95 5.81 2.18
N ALA A 114 -9.79 5.10 1.05
CA ALA A 114 -10.51 5.37 -0.18
C ALA A 114 -12.03 5.34 0.03
N LEU A 115 -12.54 4.26 0.64
CA LEU A 115 -13.96 4.09 0.91
C LEU A 115 -14.49 5.16 1.88
N THR A 116 -13.74 5.50 2.93
CA THR A 116 -14.13 6.54 3.89
C THR A 116 -14.26 7.90 3.22
N PHE A 117 -13.29 8.30 2.40
CA PHE A 117 -13.35 9.58 1.70
C PHE A 117 -14.40 9.60 0.58
N THR A 118 -14.70 8.46 -0.03
CA THR A 118 -15.85 8.33 -0.95
C THR A 118 -17.17 8.57 -0.23
N LEU A 119 -17.36 7.95 0.92
CA LEU A 119 -18.55 8.18 1.75
C LEU A 119 -18.62 9.62 2.24
N LEU A 120 -17.48 10.22 2.61
CA LEU A 120 -17.40 11.63 2.99
C LEU A 120 -17.84 12.55 1.84
N GLY A 121 -17.27 12.38 0.64
CA GLY A 121 -17.62 13.22 -0.51
C GLY A 121 -19.08 13.09 -0.92
N ILE A 122 -19.63 11.87 -0.91
CA ILE A 122 -21.08 11.65 -1.17
C ILE A 122 -21.92 12.29 -0.07
N SER A 123 -21.54 12.16 1.20
CA SER A 123 -22.27 12.74 2.33
C SER A 123 -22.27 14.27 2.28
N LEU A 124 -21.15 14.90 1.91
CA LEU A 124 -21.07 16.34 1.69
C LEU A 124 -21.95 16.74 0.50
N GLY A 125 -21.90 15.98 -0.60
CA GLY A 125 -22.77 16.13 -1.77
C GLY A 125 -24.25 16.22 -1.42
N ILE A 126 -24.73 15.23 -0.68
CA ILE A 126 -26.13 15.18 -0.23
C ILE A 126 -26.44 16.31 0.76
N GLY A 127 -25.50 16.62 1.66
CA GLY A 127 -25.63 17.74 2.61
C GLY A 127 -25.91 19.06 1.89
N THR A 128 -25.11 19.37 0.87
CA THR A 128 -25.24 20.58 0.04
C THR A 128 -26.59 20.64 -0.67
N LEU A 129 -27.03 19.53 -1.28
CA LEU A 129 -28.35 19.42 -1.92
C LEU A 129 -29.52 19.68 -0.95
N SER A 130 -29.40 19.22 0.29
CA SER A 130 -30.47 19.37 1.28
C SER A 130 -30.57 20.76 1.90
N GLY A 131 -29.50 21.56 1.83
CA GLY A 131 -29.38 22.86 2.51
C GLY A 131 -29.74 24.09 1.67
N GLN A 132 -29.82 23.96 0.34
CA GLN A 132 -30.06 25.08 -0.58
C GLN A 132 -31.40 24.96 -1.30
N ALA A 133 -32.13 26.07 -1.40
CA ALA A 133 -33.33 26.13 -2.23
C ALA A 133 -32.93 26.12 -3.71
N LEU A 134 -33.52 25.21 -4.48
CA LEU A 134 -33.29 25.09 -5.92
C LEU A 134 -34.04 26.22 -6.65
N THR A 135 -33.36 27.34 -6.88
CA THR A 135 -33.87 28.47 -7.68
C THR A 135 -32.99 28.68 -8.91
N PRO A 136 -33.48 29.31 -9.99
CA PRO A 136 -32.68 29.55 -11.19
C PRO A 136 -31.33 30.26 -10.92
N GLU A 137 -31.25 31.06 -9.86
CA GLU A 137 -30.06 31.80 -9.45
C GLU A 137 -29.03 30.94 -8.68
N THR A 138 -29.46 29.86 -8.03
CA THR A 138 -28.60 29.02 -7.18
C THR A 138 -28.16 27.72 -7.85
N VAL A 139 -28.84 27.29 -8.92
CA VAL A 139 -28.57 25.99 -9.57
C VAL A 139 -27.16 25.92 -10.18
N GLU A 140 -26.68 26.98 -10.83
CA GLU A 140 -25.34 26.98 -11.44
C GLU A 140 -24.20 26.82 -10.42
N PRO A 141 -24.10 27.63 -9.34
CA PRO A 141 -23.06 27.44 -8.33
C PRO A 141 -23.22 26.11 -7.57
N LEU A 142 -24.45 25.65 -7.36
CA LEU A 142 -24.72 24.36 -6.72
C LEU A 142 -24.16 23.19 -7.53
N ILE A 143 -24.32 23.19 -8.87
CA ILE A 143 -23.74 22.14 -9.73
C ILE A 143 -22.22 22.11 -9.60
N GLY A 144 -21.56 23.27 -9.55
CA GLY A 144 -20.12 23.37 -9.35
C GLY A 144 -19.68 22.74 -8.03
N GLU A 145 -20.34 23.09 -6.92
CA GLU A 145 -20.03 22.56 -5.58
C GLU A 145 -20.26 21.05 -5.50
N LEU A 146 -21.37 20.55 -6.05
CA LEU A 146 -21.66 19.12 -6.10
C LEU A 146 -20.66 18.35 -6.96
N THR A 147 -20.24 18.94 -8.08
CA THR A 147 -19.22 18.34 -8.94
C THR A 147 -17.91 18.18 -8.18
N ALA A 148 -17.50 19.17 -7.37
CA ALA A 148 -16.30 19.06 -6.54
C ALA A 148 -16.42 17.95 -5.48
N GLN A 149 -17.53 17.89 -4.74
CA GLN A 149 -17.76 16.91 -3.68
C GLN A 149 -17.85 15.47 -4.22
N PHE A 150 -18.53 15.28 -5.36
CA PHE A 150 -18.57 13.99 -6.03
C PHE A 150 -17.24 13.64 -6.70
N SER A 151 -16.52 14.61 -7.25
CA SER A 151 -15.20 14.36 -7.82
C SER A 151 -14.22 13.86 -6.75
N LEU A 152 -14.24 14.46 -5.55
CA LEU A 152 -13.53 13.92 -4.39
C LEU A 152 -13.93 12.48 -4.12
N ALA A 153 -15.23 12.18 -4.08
CA ALA A 153 -15.68 10.84 -3.78
C ALA A 153 -15.24 9.78 -4.81
N PHE A 154 -15.28 10.13 -6.10
CA PHE A 154 -14.92 9.20 -7.18
C PHE A 154 -13.40 9.07 -7.33
N MET A 155 -12.65 10.17 -7.28
CA MET A 155 -11.20 10.13 -7.50
C MET A 155 -10.47 9.35 -6.40
N THR A 156 -10.91 9.44 -5.15
CA THR A 156 -10.29 8.70 -4.04
C THR A 156 -10.42 7.18 -4.20
N THR A 157 -11.51 6.67 -4.77
CA THR A 157 -11.68 5.23 -5.05
C THR A 157 -11.05 4.80 -6.35
N VAL A 158 -11.17 5.61 -7.41
CA VAL A 158 -10.55 5.36 -8.72
C VAL A 158 -9.05 5.21 -8.59
N VAL A 159 -8.40 5.99 -7.72
CA VAL A 159 -6.97 5.84 -7.46
C VAL A 159 -6.70 4.87 -6.31
N GLY A 160 -7.44 4.98 -5.21
CA GLY A 160 -7.15 4.26 -3.98
C GLY A 160 -7.39 2.75 -4.03
N LEU A 161 -8.48 2.27 -4.63
CA LEU A 161 -8.74 0.82 -4.67
C LEU A 161 -7.78 0.06 -5.60
N PRO A 162 -7.46 0.58 -6.81
CA PRO A 162 -6.43 -0.02 -7.64
C PRO A 162 -5.06 -0.01 -6.95
N SER A 163 -4.65 1.10 -6.33
CA SER A 163 -3.36 1.15 -5.64
C SER A 163 -3.29 0.23 -4.43
N ALA A 164 -4.36 0.12 -3.63
CA ALA A 164 -4.47 -0.86 -2.54
C ALA A 164 -4.28 -2.30 -3.04
N THR A 165 -4.85 -2.61 -4.20
CA THR A 165 -4.74 -3.94 -4.83
C THR A 165 -3.34 -4.17 -5.37
N LEU A 166 -2.73 -3.17 -6.02
CA LEU A 166 -1.35 -3.24 -6.51
C LEU A 166 -0.36 -3.44 -5.38
N VAL A 167 -0.50 -2.73 -4.26
CA VAL A 167 0.36 -2.90 -3.08
C VAL A 167 0.26 -4.33 -2.56
N ARG A 168 -0.97 -4.84 -2.33
CA ARG A 168 -1.17 -6.21 -1.83
C ARG A 168 -0.63 -7.26 -2.78
N ALA A 169 -0.94 -7.15 -4.07
CA ALA A 169 -0.46 -8.08 -5.08
C ALA A 169 1.08 -8.08 -5.17
N SER A 170 1.70 -6.91 -5.18
CA SER A 170 3.15 -6.77 -5.25
C SER A 170 3.86 -7.39 -4.04
N ILE A 171 3.31 -7.17 -2.85
CA ILE A 171 3.81 -7.74 -1.59
C ILE A 171 3.64 -9.27 -1.57
N SER A 172 2.46 -9.78 -1.93
CA SER A 172 2.19 -11.22 -2.02
C SER A 172 3.09 -11.93 -3.02
N ILE A 173 3.27 -11.38 -4.22
CA ILE A 173 4.13 -11.97 -5.25
C ILE A 173 5.59 -12.01 -4.77
N LYS A 174 6.08 -10.91 -4.18
CA LYS A 174 7.44 -10.87 -3.65
C LYS A 174 7.68 -11.86 -2.52
N PHE A 175 6.75 -11.95 -1.59
CA PHE A 175 6.85 -12.88 -0.47
C PHE A 175 6.83 -14.33 -0.97
N ALA A 176 5.91 -14.68 -1.88
CA ALA A 176 5.86 -16.00 -2.50
C ALA A 176 7.16 -16.37 -3.21
N ALA A 177 7.72 -15.45 -4.01
CA ALA A 177 9.00 -15.66 -4.68
C ALA A 177 10.15 -15.93 -3.69
N ARG A 178 10.15 -15.25 -2.53
CA ARG A 178 11.17 -15.45 -1.49
C ARG A 178 11.07 -16.81 -0.81
N VAL A 179 9.84 -17.26 -0.53
CA VAL A 179 9.56 -18.57 0.08
C VAL A 179 10.00 -19.69 -0.86
N SER A 180 9.65 -19.62 -2.15
CA SER A 180 10.06 -20.63 -3.14
C SER A 180 11.58 -20.74 -3.29
N GLN A 181 12.31 -19.63 -3.21
CA GLN A 181 13.79 -19.65 -3.21
C GLN A 181 14.37 -20.37 -1.98
N GLN A 182 13.77 -20.17 -0.81
CA GLN A 182 14.22 -20.79 0.43
C GLN A 182 14.01 -22.32 0.42
N GLU A 183 12.89 -22.79 -0.15
CA GLU A 183 12.61 -24.21 -0.33
C GLU A 183 13.62 -24.88 -1.28
N ALA A 184 13.93 -24.23 -2.41
CA ALA A 184 14.91 -24.72 -3.38
C ALA A 184 16.32 -24.86 -2.77
N GLU A 185 16.76 -23.86 -2.01
CA GLU A 185 18.04 -23.91 -1.29
C GLU A 185 18.06 -25.06 -0.27
N SER A 186 17.03 -25.20 0.56
CA SER A 186 16.97 -26.25 1.58
C SER A 186 17.02 -27.67 1.01
N THR A 187 16.37 -27.90 -0.14
CA THR A 187 16.36 -29.20 -0.82
C THR A 187 17.76 -29.58 -1.32
N ILE A 188 18.54 -28.61 -1.80
CA ILE A 188 19.92 -28.82 -2.26
C ILE A 188 20.83 -29.20 -1.10
N PHE A 189 20.69 -28.56 0.07
CA PHE A 189 21.52 -28.86 1.24
C PHE A 189 21.28 -30.28 1.77
N ILE A 190 20.03 -30.75 1.84
CA ILE A 190 19.73 -32.11 2.33
C ILE A 190 20.27 -33.18 1.37
N ASN A 191 20.26 -32.94 0.06
CA ASN A 191 20.76 -33.92 -0.91
C ASN A 191 22.30 -33.88 -1.05
N GLY A 192 22.95 -32.78 -0.64
CA GLY A 192 24.40 -32.62 -0.62
C GLY A 192 25.09 -33.29 0.57
N GLU A 193 24.43 -33.39 1.74
CA GLU A 193 24.97 -34.10 2.92
C GLU A 193 24.83 -35.63 2.84
N ASN A 194 24.04 -36.16 1.90
CA ASN A 194 23.84 -37.61 1.69
C ASN A 194 24.80 -38.22 0.65
N LYS A 195 25.91 -37.55 0.31
CA LYS A 195 27.02 -38.07 -0.51
C LYS A 195 28.32 -38.05 0.27
#